data_AF-A0A497R6I4-F1
#
_entry.id   AF-A0A497R6I4-F1
#
_cell.length_a   1.000
_cell.length_b   1.000
_cell.length_c   1.000
_cell.angle_alpha   90.00
_cell.angle_beta   90.00
_cell.angle_gamma   90.00
#
_symmetry.space_group_name_H-M   'P 1'
#
loop_
_entity.id
_entity.type
_entity.pdbx_description
1 polymer ?
#
loop_
_entity_poly.entity_id
_entity_poly.type
_entity_poly.pdbx_seq_one_letter_code
_entity_poly.pdbx_strand_id
1 'polypeptide(L)'
;MVKKFCLMALEESLISTSPVVSSEMTQQSENGPSQLSPKKRYLSIDLFRGLAIVGMVFVNTLTVFTTTPWWSKHAADFGLTYVDLIAPFFIFAIALTYKLSFSRAVQKEGFLKAYVRFLRRYAALLGFGFLGALIIEPTGITFDWGVLQAIGFAGILTLFFIILPCFYRFAISVVLLLLYQFLLGLTVSIDGILVTIGDLAFTSSHGGIIGGVGYGLMMLLSTA
;
A
#
# COMPACT_ATOMS: atom_id res chain seq x y z
N MET A 1 19.41 -22.46 9.34
CA MET A 1 18.31 -22.16 10.28
C MET A 1 17.04 -21.61 9.63
N VAL A 2 17.11 -20.89 8.49
CA VAL A 2 15.94 -20.22 7.86
C VAL A 2 15.02 -21.17 7.04
N LYS A 3 15.52 -22.31 6.52
CA LYS A 3 14.66 -23.32 5.87
C LYS A 3 13.68 -24.02 6.83
N LYS A 4 13.96 -24.00 8.15
CA LYS A 4 13.15 -24.68 9.17
C LYS A 4 11.82 -23.97 9.44
N PHE A 5 11.76 -22.63 9.28
CA PHE A 5 10.56 -21.85 9.55
C PHE A 5 9.50 -21.97 8.44
N CYS A 6 9.92 -22.24 7.19
CA CYS A 6 9.00 -22.43 6.06
C CYS A 6 8.38 -23.84 6.03
N LEU A 7 9.10 -24.87 6.52
CA LEU A 7 8.55 -26.23 6.62
C LEU A 7 7.58 -26.38 7.80
N MET A 8 7.77 -25.62 8.88
CA MET A 8 6.91 -25.70 10.07
C MET A 8 5.46 -25.26 9.79
N ALA A 9 5.24 -24.37 8.81
CA ALA A 9 3.90 -23.93 8.41
C ALA A 9 3.16 -24.92 7.48
N LEU A 10 3.84 -25.96 6.96
CA LEU A 10 3.21 -27.00 6.14
C LEU A 10 2.81 -28.24 6.97
N GLU A 11 3.52 -28.50 8.09
CA GLU A 11 3.36 -29.71 8.89
C GLU A 11 2.10 -29.67 9.80
N GLU A 12 1.65 -28.49 10.20
CA GLU A 12 0.39 -28.33 10.94
C GLU A 12 -0.86 -28.71 10.13
N SER A 13 -0.77 -28.81 8.79
CA SER A 13 -1.92 -29.18 7.96
C SER A 13 -2.15 -30.70 7.83
N LEU A 14 -1.22 -31.53 8.30
CA LEU A 14 -1.25 -32.99 8.08
C LEU A 14 -1.67 -33.84 9.29
N ILE A 15 -1.97 -33.24 10.45
CA ILE A 15 -2.18 -33.99 11.72
C ILE A 15 -3.66 -34.19 12.10
N SER A 16 -4.63 -33.61 11.36
CA SER A 16 -6.05 -33.82 11.65
C SER A 16 -6.63 -35.02 10.88
N THR A 17 -6.22 -36.24 11.24
CA THR A 17 -6.94 -37.47 10.90
C THR A 17 -7.45 -38.14 12.18
N SER A 18 -8.77 -38.17 12.36
CA SER A 18 -9.43 -39.16 13.22
C SER A 18 -10.22 -40.14 12.34
N PRO A 19 -10.19 -41.45 12.65
CA PRO A 19 -10.90 -42.48 11.88
C PRO A 19 -12.38 -42.54 12.29
N VAL A 20 -13.16 -43.47 11.69
CA VAL A 20 -14.60 -43.80 11.86
C VAL A 20 -15.41 -43.33 10.62
N VAL A 21 -16.06 -44.15 9.79
CA VAL A 21 -16.48 -45.57 9.85
C VAL A 21 -16.70 -46.08 8.41
N SER A 22 -16.41 -47.36 8.18
CA SER A 22 -16.70 -48.09 6.95
C SER A 22 -18.18 -48.48 6.85
N SER A 23 -18.85 -48.16 5.74
CA SER A 23 -19.81 -49.10 5.09
C SER A 23 -20.38 -48.53 3.78
N GLU A 24 -20.20 -49.36 2.75
CA GLU A 24 -21.05 -49.57 1.58
C GLU A 24 -20.96 -48.67 0.33
N MET A 25 -21.04 -49.42 -0.76
CA MET A 25 -20.68 -49.16 -2.13
C MET A 25 -21.97 -48.87 -2.90
N THR A 26 -22.06 -47.72 -3.59
CA THR A 26 -22.96 -47.57 -4.74
C THR A 26 -22.33 -46.55 -5.70
N GLN A 27 -22.05 -47.04 -6.90
CA GLN A 27 -21.55 -46.25 -8.02
C GLN A 27 -22.60 -45.21 -8.43
N GLN A 28 -22.19 -43.95 -8.57
CA GLN A 28 -22.82 -43.01 -9.48
C GLN A 28 -21.79 -42.03 -10.02
N SER A 29 -21.62 -42.13 -11.34
CA SER A 29 -20.89 -41.20 -12.19
C SER A 29 -21.62 -39.87 -12.24
N GLU A 30 -21.06 -38.83 -11.63
CA GLU A 30 -21.28 -37.45 -12.05
C GLU A 30 -19.93 -36.75 -12.16
N ASN A 31 -19.60 -36.32 -13.38
CA ASN A 31 -18.59 -35.28 -13.61
C ASN A 31 -19.11 -33.98 -12.99
N GLY A 32 -18.87 -33.81 -11.68
CA GLY A 32 -19.14 -32.56 -10.98
C GLY A 32 -18.20 -31.44 -11.47
N PRO A 33 -18.66 -30.18 -11.52
CA PRO A 33 -17.81 -29.07 -11.94
C PRO A 33 -16.60 -29.05 -11.01
N SER A 34 -15.41 -29.02 -11.61
CA SER A 34 -14.14 -28.86 -10.90
C SER A 34 -14.27 -27.76 -9.86
N GLN A 35 -14.41 -28.16 -8.59
CA GLN A 35 -14.53 -27.28 -7.44
C GLN A 35 -13.21 -26.49 -7.34
N LEU A 36 -13.19 -25.31 -7.94
CA LEU A 36 -12.15 -24.32 -7.73
C LEU A 36 -12.14 -24.02 -6.25
N SER A 37 -11.20 -24.61 -5.51
CA SER A 37 -10.98 -24.37 -4.08
C SER A 37 -11.24 -22.89 -3.77
N PRO A 38 -12.18 -22.55 -2.86
CA PRO A 38 -12.56 -21.17 -2.64
C PRO A 38 -11.31 -20.37 -2.29
N LYS A 39 -11.03 -19.37 -3.12
CA LYS A 39 -9.91 -18.47 -2.96
C LYS A 39 -10.01 -17.87 -1.56
N LYS A 40 -9.15 -18.30 -0.62
CA LYS A 40 -9.14 -17.81 0.77
C LYS A 40 -8.90 -16.30 0.73
N ARG A 41 -10.01 -15.57 0.93
CA ARG A 41 -10.10 -14.11 0.95
C ARG A 41 -10.14 -13.71 2.43
N TYR A 42 -9.22 -12.84 2.83
CA TYR A 42 -9.17 -12.38 4.20
C TYR A 42 -10.16 -11.22 4.37
N LEU A 43 -11.36 -11.54 4.86
CA LEU A 43 -12.44 -10.58 5.04
C LEU A 43 -12.03 -9.44 5.99
N SER A 44 -11.26 -9.74 7.04
CA SER A 44 -10.72 -8.75 7.98
C SER A 44 -9.86 -7.68 7.29
N ILE A 45 -9.03 -8.06 6.33
CA ILE A 45 -8.15 -7.12 5.61
C ILE A 45 -8.98 -6.23 4.66
N ASP A 46 -10.00 -6.80 4.02
CA ASP A 46 -10.89 -6.02 3.17
C ASP A 46 -11.77 -5.06 3.96
N LEU A 47 -12.26 -5.47 5.14
CA LEU A 47 -13.01 -4.60 6.06
C LEU A 47 -12.13 -3.46 6.58
N PHE A 48 -10.89 -3.77 6.98
CA PHE A 48 -9.94 -2.75 7.44
C PHE A 48 -9.65 -1.71 6.36
N ARG A 49 -9.42 -2.14 5.11
CA ARG A 49 -9.25 -1.24 3.97
C ARG A 49 -10.51 -0.41 3.71
N GLY A 50 -11.69 -1.02 3.79
CA GLY A 50 -12.97 -0.33 3.62
C GLY A 50 -13.18 0.76 4.68
N LEU A 51 -12.90 0.44 5.95
CA LEU A 51 -12.99 1.39 7.06
C LEU A 51 -12.03 2.57 6.87
N ALA A 52 -10.80 2.32 6.39
CA ALA A 52 -9.86 3.39 6.09
C ALA A 52 -10.37 4.33 4.97
N ILE A 53 -10.99 3.79 3.91
CA ILE A 53 -11.59 4.62 2.84
C ILE A 53 -12.78 5.42 3.38
N VAL A 54 -13.65 4.83 4.19
CA VAL A 54 -14.76 5.53 4.84
C VAL A 54 -14.22 6.66 5.73
N GLY A 55 -13.15 6.40 6.47
CA GLY A 55 -12.43 7.41 7.25
C GLY A 55 -11.94 8.57 6.37
N MET A 56 -11.30 8.28 5.24
CA MET A 56 -10.82 9.32 4.30
C MET A 56 -11.96 10.19 3.79
N VAL A 57 -13.08 9.58 3.36
CA VAL A 57 -14.25 10.33 2.88
C VAL A 57 -14.85 11.18 4.00
N PHE A 58 -14.96 10.62 5.21
CA PHE A 58 -15.50 11.35 6.36
C PHE A 58 -14.68 12.59 6.70
N VAL A 59 -13.36 12.46 6.85
CA VAL A 59 -12.50 13.62 7.19
C VAL A 59 -12.42 14.63 6.06
N ASN A 60 -12.40 14.18 4.80
CA ASN A 60 -12.45 15.07 3.64
C ASN A 60 -13.81 15.77 3.46
N THR A 61 -14.88 15.24 4.06
CA THR A 61 -16.17 15.93 4.09
C THR A 61 -16.19 16.97 5.20
N LEU A 62 -15.53 16.69 6.33
CA LEU A 62 -15.44 17.62 7.46
C LEU A 62 -14.71 18.92 7.14
N THR A 63 -13.82 18.92 6.14
CA THR A 63 -13.10 20.12 5.68
C THR A 63 -13.99 21.12 4.94
N VAL A 64 -15.18 20.71 4.48
CA VAL A 64 -16.16 21.60 3.82
C VAL A 64 -16.85 22.51 4.84
N PHE A 65 -16.93 22.09 6.10
CA PHE A 65 -17.57 22.88 7.16
C PHE A 65 -16.62 23.94 7.71
N THR A 66 -17.12 25.16 7.93
CA THR A 66 -16.34 26.28 8.46
C THR A 66 -15.84 26.08 9.89
N THR A 67 -16.54 25.24 10.68
CA THR A 67 -16.19 24.91 12.06
C THR A 67 -16.01 23.41 12.22
N THR A 68 -14.80 22.93 11.98
CA THR A 68 -14.41 21.55 12.29
C THR A 68 -13.94 21.45 13.75
N PRO A 69 -14.36 20.43 14.53
CA PRO A 69 -13.86 20.20 15.88
C PRO A 69 -12.33 20.04 15.89
N TRP A 70 -11.68 20.45 16.99
CA TRP A 70 -10.22 20.43 17.11
C TRP A 70 -9.62 19.02 16.94
N TRP A 71 -10.34 17.98 17.38
CA TRP A 71 -9.91 16.58 17.29
C TRP A 71 -9.96 16.02 15.85
N SER A 72 -10.72 16.65 14.95
CA SER A 72 -10.87 16.27 13.53
C SER A 72 -10.06 17.13 12.58
N LYS A 73 -9.06 17.86 13.10
CA LYS A 73 -8.10 18.64 12.29
C LYS A 73 -6.74 17.94 12.29
N HIS A 74 -5.94 18.22 11.27
CA HIS A 74 -4.52 17.88 11.29
C HIS A 74 -3.84 18.58 12.47
N ALA A 75 -2.88 17.90 13.11
CA ALA A 75 -2.07 18.53 14.14
C ALA A 75 -1.25 19.69 13.54
N ALA A 76 -1.02 20.76 14.33
CA ALA A 76 -0.33 21.95 13.84
C ALA A 76 1.18 21.69 13.59
N ASP A 77 1.94 21.37 14.65
CA ASP A 77 3.40 21.25 14.57
C ASP A 77 3.90 19.89 15.06
N PHE A 78 3.67 19.58 16.35
CA PHE A 78 4.09 18.33 16.98
C PHE A 78 2.87 17.67 17.61
N GLY A 79 2.20 16.84 16.84
CA GLY A 79 1.03 16.11 17.29
C GLY A 79 0.63 15.02 16.31
N LEU A 80 -0.28 14.17 16.75
CA LEU A 80 -0.87 13.12 15.96
C LEU A 80 -2.36 13.11 16.27
N THR A 81 -3.20 13.45 15.30
CA THR A 81 -4.64 13.23 15.43
C THR A 81 -5.03 11.95 14.69
N TYR A 82 -6.25 11.47 14.94
CA TYR A 82 -6.72 10.27 14.25
C TYR A 82 -6.81 10.47 12.73
N VAL A 83 -6.97 11.72 12.26
CA VAL A 83 -7.03 12.07 10.84
C VAL A 83 -5.69 11.78 10.15
N ASP A 84 -4.59 12.03 10.83
CA ASP A 84 -3.23 11.80 10.33
C ASP A 84 -2.92 10.30 10.13
N LEU A 85 -3.59 9.42 10.89
CA LEU A 85 -3.38 7.97 10.84
C LEU A 85 -4.14 7.25 9.71
N ILE A 86 -5.16 7.88 9.14
CA ILE A 86 -6.02 7.25 8.13
C ILE A 86 -5.22 6.88 6.88
N ALA A 87 -4.38 7.79 6.37
CA ALA A 87 -3.57 7.54 5.19
C ALA A 87 -2.50 6.43 5.42
N PRO A 88 -1.70 6.47 6.48
CA PRO A 88 -0.79 5.37 6.84
C PRO A 88 -1.48 4.01 6.97
N PHE A 89 -2.65 3.95 7.63
CA PHE A 89 -3.41 2.70 7.77
C PHE A 89 -3.90 2.15 6.45
N PHE A 90 -4.35 3.01 5.54
CA PHE A 90 -4.75 2.58 4.20
C PHE A 90 -3.59 2.00 3.39
N ILE A 91 -2.43 2.66 3.41
CA ILE A 91 -1.23 2.19 2.70
C ILE A 91 -0.75 0.86 3.29
N PHE A 92 -0.74 0.73 4.61
CA PHE A 92 -0.43 -0.51 5.32
C PHE A 92 -1.40 -1.64 4.91
N ALA A 93 -2.71 -1.39 4.88
CA ALA A 93 -3.72 -2.36 4.45
C ALA A 93 -3.45 -2.88 3.03
N ILE A 94 -3.11 -1.99 2.09
CA ILE A 94 -2.81 -2.37 0.71
C ILE A 94 -1.53 -3.20 0.67
N ALA A 95 -0.47 -2.77 1.37
CA ALA A 95 0.82 -3.44 1.41
C ALA A 95 0.74 -4.90 1.90
N LEU A 96 -0.06 -5.17 2.94
CA LEU A 96 -0.32 -6.53 3.44
C LEU A 96 -0.85 -7.47 2.34
N THR A 97 -1.70 -6.97 1.46
CA THR A 97 -2.27 -7.76 0.34
C THR A 97 -1.42 -7.75 -0.91
N TYR A 98 -0.45 -6.83 -1.00
CA TYR A 98 0.36 -6.59 -2.20
C TYR A 98 1.20 -7.82 -2.56
N LYS A 99 2.06 -8.26 -1.63
CA LYS A 99 2.98 -9.40 -1.87
C LYS A 99 2.21 -10.69 -2.15
N LEU A 100 1.13 -10.93 -1.40
CA LEU A 100 0.27 -12.10 -1.60
C LEU A 100 -0.39 -12.09 -2.98
N SER A 101 -0.89 -10.93 -3.43
CA SER A 101 -1.49 -10.78 -4.75
C SER A 101 -0.46 -10.93 -5.87
N PHE A 102 0.75 -10.40 -5.68
CA PHE A 102 1.85 -10.54 -6.63
C PHE A 102 2.28 -12.00 -6.77
N SER A 103 2.54 -12.69 -5.64
CA SER A 103 2.93 -14.10 -5.65
C SER A 103 1.90 -15.00 -6.33
N ARG A 104 0.60 -14.77 -6.08
CA ARG A 104 -0.49 -15.48 -6.77
C ARG A 104 -0.51 -15.20 -8.27
N ALA A 105 -0.28 -13.96 -8.69
CA ALA A 105 -0.21 -13.60 -10.10
C ALA A 105 0.99 -14.29 -10.79
N VAL A 106 2.15 -14.33 -10.13
CA VAL A 106 3.35 -15.03 -10.63
C VAL A 106 3.07 -16.53 -10.81
N GLN A 107 2.40 -17.17 -9.84
CA GLN A 107 2.04 -18.59 -9.94
C GLN A 107 1.06 -18.89 -11.09
N LYS A 108 0.12 -17.98 -11.36
CA LYS A 108 -0.93 -18.19 -12.37
C LYS A 108 -0.48 -17.85 -13.79
N GLU A 109 0.25 -16.75 -13.96
CA GLU A 109 0.49 -16.13 -15.27
C GLU A 109 2.00 -16.07 -15.61
N GLY A 110 2.88 -16.42 -14.68
CA GLY A 110 4.33 -16.28 -14.81
C GLY A 110 4.83 -14.90 -14.38
N PHE A 111 6.13 -14.82 -14.08
CA PHE A 111 6.74 -13.63 -13.47
C PHE A 111 6.56 -12.36 -14.33
N LEU A 112 6.89 -12.44 -15.62
CA LEU A 112 6.93 -11.28 -16.52
C LEU A 112 5.52 -10.71 -16.75
N LYS A 113 4.52 -11.58 -16.94
CA LYS A 113 3.11 -11.16 -17.09
C LYS A 113 2.55 -10.57 -15.80
N ALA A 114 2.86 -11.15 -14.64
CA ALA A 114 2.47 -10.62 -13.34
C ALA A 114 3.09 -9.24 -13.08
N TYR A 115 4.38 -9.08 -13.39
CA TYR A 115 5.10 -7.81 -13.26
C TYR A 115 4.49 -6.71 -14.12
N VAL A 116 4.29 -6.96 -15.43
CA VAL A 116 3.66 -6.00 -16.34
C VAL A 116 2.22 -5.67 -15.92
N ARG A 117 1.46 -6.65 -15.43
CA ARG A 117 0.10 -6.42 -14.93
C ARG A 117 0.08 -5.47 -13.74
N PHE A 118 1.00 -5.63 -12.78
CA PHE A 118 1.11 -4.74 -11.63
C PHE A 118 1.62 -3.37 -12.05
N LEU A 119 2.64 -3.30 -12.90
CA LEU A 119 3.16 -2.05 -13.46
C LEU A 119 2.07 -1.26 -14.17
N ARG A 120 1.28 -1.91 -15.04
CA ARG A 120 0.14 -1.28 -15.73
C ARG A 120 -0.92 -0.77 -14.76
N ARG A 121 -1.22 -1.52 -13.69
CA ARG A 121 -2.19 -1.10 -12.68
C ARG A 121 -1.74 0.18 -11.98
N TYR A 122 -0.49 0.25 -11.53
CA TYR A 122 0.01 1.42 -10.82
C TYR A 122 0.31 2.59 -11.75
N ALA A 123 0.75 2.33 -12.98
CA ALA A 123 0.86 3.34 -14.04
C ALA A 123 -0.49 3.93 -14.41
N ALA A 124 -1.56 3.12 -14.46
CA ALA A 124 -2.91 3.61 -14.67
C ALA A 124 -3.38 4.51 -13.51
N LEU A 125 -3.11 4.15 -12.25
CA LEU A 125 -3.41 5.02 -11.10
C LEU A 125 -2.66 6.35 -11.17
N LEU A 126 -1.39 6.31 -11.55
CA LEU A 126 -0.58 7.50 -11.76
C LEU A 126 -1.16 8.36 -12.90
N GLY A 127 -1.49 7.76 -14.04
CA GLY A 127 -2.10 8.45 -15.18
C GLY A 127 -3.48 9.04 -14.89
N PHE A 128 -4.38 8.29 -14.23
CA PHE A 128 -5.67 8.81 -13.78
C PHE A 128 -5.50 9.93 -12.76
N GLY A 129 -4.48 9.85 -11.90
CA GLY A 129 -4.19 10.91 -10.95
C GLY A 129 -3.67 12.17 -11.64
N PHE A 130 -2.82 12.06 -12.67
CA PHE A 130 -2.42 13.19 -13.50
C PHE A 130 -3.59 13.83 -14.24
N LEU A 131 -4.51 13.02 -14.77
CA LEU A 131 -5.70 13.53 -15.43
C LEU A 131 -6.64 14.24 -14.45
N GLY A 132 -6.79 13.72 -13.23
CA GLY A 132 -7.60 14.31 -12.18
C GLY A 132 -6.98 15.55 -11.52
N ALA A 133 -5.66 15.70 -11.59
CA ALA A 133 -4.91 16.84 -11.05
C ALA A 133 -4.67 17.96 -12.07
N LEU A 134 -5.28 17.85 -13.26
CA LEU A 134 -5.21 18.89 -14.29
C LEU A 134 -6.18 20.01 -13.92
N ILE A 135 -5.62 21.17 -13.54
CA ILE A 135 -6.40 22.38 -13.30
C ILE A 135 -6.11 23.35 -14.46
N ILE A 136 -7.17 23.72 -15.18
CA ILE A 136 -7.09 24.70 -16.28
C ILE A 136 -7.48 26.05 -15.70
N GLU A 137 -6.47 26.86 -15.37
CA GLU A 137 -6.66 28.23 -14.92
C GLU A 137 -6.39 29.21 -16.08
N PRO A 138 -6.99 30.41 -16.06
CA PRO A 138 -6.75 31.44 -17.08
C PRO A 138 -5.28 31.87 -17.19
N THR A 139 -4.47 31.60 -16.17
CA THR A 139 -3.04 31.96 -16.05
C THR A 139 -2.09 30.84 -16.47
N GLY A 140 -2.59 29.62 -16.73
CA GLY A 140 -1.78 28.48 -17.15
C GLY A 140 -2.37 27.13 -16.78
N ILE A 141 -1.66 26.07 -17.16
CA ILE A 141 -1.96 24.69 -16.75
C ILE A 141 -1.11 24.38 -15.52
N THR A 142 -1.75 24.20 -14.37
CA THR A 142 -1.08 23.76 -13.14
C THR A 142 -1.38 22.29 -12.87
N PHE A 143 -0.40 21.59 -12.30
CA PHE A 143 -0.53 20.20 -11.91
C PHE A 143 -0.38 20.11 -10.39
N ASP A 144 -1.42 19.65 -9.71
CA ASP A 144 -1.32 19.29 -8.31
C ASP A 144 -0.86 17.83 -8.14
N TRP A 145 -0.42 17.47 -6.93
CA TRP A 145 -0.05 16.11 -6.60
C TRP A 145 -1.10 15.44 -5.73
N GLY A 146 -1.92 14.59 -6.34
CA GLY A 146 -3.02 13.87 -5.72
C GLY A 146 -2.62 12.56 -5.02
N VAL A 147 -3.48 12.10 -4.11
CA VAL A 147 -3.36 10.79 -3.44
C VAL A 147 -3.22 9.63 -4.45
N LEU A 148 -3.90 9.71 -5.60
CA LEU A 148 -3.86 8.65 -6.62
C LEU A 148 -2.49 8.55 -7.31
N GLN A 149 -1.84 9.68 -7.59
CA GLN A 149 -0.46 9.73 -8.09
C GLN A 149 0.51 9.19 -7.05
N ALA A 150 0.33 9.57 -5.78
CA ALA A 150 1.16 9.10 -4.67
C ALA A 150 1.09 7.58 -4.50
N ILE A 151 -0.11 6.97 -4.51
CA ILE A 151 -0.27 5.51 -4.43
C ILE A 151 0.26 4.80 -5.68
N GLY A 152 0.06 5.39 -6.86
CA GLY A 152 0.61 4.90 -8.12
C GLY A 152 2.13 4.81 -8.07
N PHE A 153 2.77 5.92 -7.68
CA PHE A 153 4.21 6.01 -7.53
C PHE A 153 4.75 5.06 -6.45
N ALA A 154 4.13 5.04 -5.26
CA ALA A 154 4.48 4.14 -4.16
C ALA A 154 4.44 2.66 -4.57
N GLY A 155 3.42 2.27 -5.34
CA GLY A 155 3.26 0.91 -5.82
C GLY A 155 4.30 0.49 -6.86
N ILE A 156 4.73 1.42 -7.73
CA ILE A 156 5.83 1.20 -8.69
C ILE A 156 7.18 1.10 -7.95
N LEU A 157 7.43 2.00 -7.00
CA LEU A 157 8.64 1.97 -6.17
C LEU A 157 8.75 0.63 -5.43
N THR A 158 7.66 0.19 -4.80
CA THR A 158 7.60 -1.10 -4.08
C THR A 158 7.79 -2.29 -5.02
N LEU A 159 7.26 -2.22 -6.25
CA LEU A 159 7.38 -3.28 -7.25
C LEU A 159 8.84 -3.56 -7.60
N PHE A 160 9.68 -2.53 -7.65
CA PHE A 160 11.11 -2.67 -7.94
C PHE A 160 11.84 -3.54 -6.90
N PHE A 161 11.44 -3.46 -5.64
CA PHE A 161 12.08 -4.18 -4.53
C PHE A 161 11.34 -5.46 -4.11
N ILE A 162 10.23 -5.82 -4.75
CA ILE A 162 9.36 -6.93 -4.29
C ILE A 162 10.00 -8.32 -4.40
N ILE A 163 11.03 -8.44 -5.26
CA ILE A 163 11.71 -9.71 -5.57
C ILE A 163 12.72 -10.08 -4.47
N LEU A 164 13.13 -9.10 -3.66
CA LEU A 164 14.16 -9.30 -2.66
C LEU A 164 13.67 -10.16 -1.48
N PRO A 165 14.58 -10.88 -0.79
CA PRO A 165 14.21 -11.62 0.41
C PRO A 165 13.68 -10.68 1.51
N CYS A 166 12.83 -11.21 2.39
CA CYS A 166 12.20 -10.49 3.51
C CYS A 166 13.21 -9.63 4.30
N PHE A 167 14.34 -10.23 4.70
CA PHE A 167 15.36 -9.53 5.48
C PHE A 167 16.02 -8.36 4.75
N TYR A 168 16.45 -8.58 3.49
CA TYR A 168 17.07 -7.51 2.70
C TYR A 168 16.09 -6.40 2.39
N ARG A 169 14.83 -6.73 2.11
CA ARG A 169 13.79 -5.74 1.88
C ARG A 169 13.52 -4.90 3.14
N PHE A 170 13.46 -5.52 4.32
CA PHE A 170 13.35 -4.81 5.59
C PHE A 170 14.55 -3.88 5.81
N ALA A 171 15.78 -4.41 5.68
CA ALA A 171 17.00 -3.64 5.88
C ALA A 171 17.09 -2.44 4.91
N ILE A 172 16.84 -2.67 3.61
CA ILE A 172 16.82 -1.62 2.59
C ILE A 172 15.73 -0.58 2.91
N SER A 173 14.55 -1.02 3.34
CA SER A 173 13.47 -0.09 3.69
C SER A 173 13.83 0.79 4.90
N VAL A 174 14.45 0.22 5.94
CA VAL A 174 14.91 0.97 7.11
C VAL A 174 16.01 1.96 6.71
N VAL A 175 16.99 1.52 5.91
CA VAL A 175 18.06 2.40 5.41
C VAL A 175 17.50 3.54 4.57
N LEU A 176 16.57 3.25 3.64
CA LEU A 176 15.92 4.27 2.82
C LEU A 176 15.07 5.22 3.67
N LEU A 177 14.41 4.75 4.74
CA LEU A 177 13.66 5.61 5.66
C LEU A 177 14.57 6.55 6.44
N LEU A 178 15.71 6.05 6.94
CA LEU A 178 16.71 6.88 7.61
C LEU A 178 17.30 7.90 6.65
N LEU A 179 17.61 7.49 5.42
CA LEU A 179 18.09 8.38 4.37
C LEU A 179 17.03 9.43 4.02
N TYR A 180 15.77 9.04 3.87
CA TYR A 180 14.65 9.94 3.61
C TYR A 180 14.48 10.96 4.74
N GLN A 181 14.51 10.52 6.00
CA GLN A 181 14.45 11.41 7.16
C GLN A 181 15.63 12.39 7.19
N PHE A 182 16.84 11.90 6.88
CA PHE A 182 18.03 12.74 6.81
C PHE A 182 17.91 13.79 5.69
N LEU A 183 17.43 13.40 4.50
CA LEU A 183 17.20 14.32 3.39
C LEU A 183 16.17 15.40 3.74
N LEU A 184 15.07 15.04 4.41
CA LEU A 184 14.06 16.00 4.84
C LEU A 184 14.61 17.02 5.84
N GLY A 185 15.54 16.61 6.70
CA GLY A 185 16.18 17.49 7.68
C GLY A 185 17.30 18.38 7.12
N LEU A 186 17.61 18.27 5.83
CA LEU A 186 18.67 19.04 5.21
C LEU A 186 18.17 20.47 4.91
N THR A 187 18.92 21.46 5.39
CA THR A 187 18.63 22.88 5.15
C THR A 187 19.51 23.39 4.00
N VAL A 188 18.90 23.90 2.94
CA VAL A 188 19.61 24.48 1.80
C VAL A 188 19.32 25.98 1.78
N SER A 189 20.37 26.79 1.60
CA SER A 189 20.21 28.23 1.39
C SER A 189 20.00 28.48 -0.10
N ILE A 190 18.80 28.93 -0.49
CA ILE A 190 18.51 29.41 -1.85
C ILE A 190 18.27 30.92 -1.74
N ASP A 191 19.04 31.72 -2.49
CA ASP A 191 18.93 33.19 -2.52
C ASP A 191 18.96 33.89 -1.14
N GLY A 192 19.73 33.33 -0.20
CA GLY A 192 19.91 33.89 1.16
C GLY A 192 18.80 33.54 2.16
N ILE A 193 17.80 32.74 1.75
CA ILE A 193 16.76 32.19 2.63
C ILE A 193 17.11 30.74 2.95
N LEU A 194 17.15 30.40 4.24
CA LEU A 194 17.29 29.02 4.69
C LEU A 194 15.96 28.30 4.50
N VAL A 195 15.91 27.36 3.56
CA VAL A 195 14.73 26.52 3.31
C VAL A 195 15.08 25.09 3.71
N THR A 196 14.25 24.48 4.54
CA THR A 196 14.40 23.05 4.88
C THR A 196 13.78 22.24 3.75
N ILE A 197 14.41 21.14 3.31
CA ILE A 197 13.82 20.26 2.28
C ILE A 197 12.44 19.76 2.69
N GLY A 198 12.19 19.57 3.99
CA GLY A 198 10.88 19.29 4.55
C GLY A 198 9.81 20.34 4.25
N ASP A 199 10.18 21.62 4.15
CA ASP A 199 9.24 22.71 3.87
C ASP A 199 8.62 22.59 2.47
N LEU A 200 9.38 22.01 1.51
CA LEU A 200 8.91 21.71 0.16
C LEU A 200 7.84 20.61 0.12
N ALA A 201 7.74 19.77 1.15
CA ALA A 201 6.66 18.82 1.24
C ALA A 201 5.32 19.53 1.54
N PHE A 202 5.35 20.59 2.35
CA PHE A 202 4.15 21.33 2.73
C PHE A 202 3.63 22.28 1.66
N THR A 203 4.42 22.57 0.61
CA THR A 203 3.98 23.42 -0.52
C THR A 203 3.03 22.71 -1.48
N SER A 204 2.79 21.41 -1.32
CA SER A 204 1.93 20.61 -2.21
C SER A 204 0.89 19.83 -1.40
N SER A 205 -0.33 19.68 -1.95
CA SER A 205 -1.50 19.17 -1.23
C SER A 205 -1.29 17.79 -0.56
N HIS A 206 -0.36 16.98 -1.05
CA HIS A 206 -0.03 15.65 -0.50
C HIS A 206 1.47 15.34 -0.47
N GLY A 207 2.32 16.35 -0.28
CA GLY A 207 3.78 16.14 -0.18
C GLY A 207 4.50 15.97 -1.51
N GLY A 208 3.78 15.99 -2.64
CA GLY A 208 4.39 15.90 -3.96
C GLY A 208 5.10 14.57 -4.18
N ILE A 209 6.16 14.61 -4.97
CA ILE A 209 7.05 13.47 -5.19
C ILE A 209 7.70 13.02 -3.87
N ILE A 210 8.05 13.97 -2.99
CA ILE A 210 8.68 13.71 -1.69
C ILE A 210 7.76 12.85 -0.81
N GLY A 211 6.50 13.25 -0.65
CA GLY A 211 5.47 12.46 0.05
C GLY A 211 5.19 11.13 -0.62
N GLY A 212 5.18 11.09 -1.97
CA GLY A 212 5.07 9.85 -2.75
C GLY A 212 6.17 8.83 -2.43
N VAL A 213 7.41 9.29 -2.27
CA VAL A 213 8.53 8.45 -1.80
C VAL A 213 8.24 7.93 -0.40
N GLY A 214 7.81 8.79 0.53
CA GLY A 214 7.42 8.39 1.89
C GLY A 214 6.39 7.26 1.92
N TYR A 215 5.32 7.37 1.13
CA TYR A 215 4.31 6.31 0.99
C TYR A 215 4.87 5.02 0.40
N GLY A 216 5.77 5.13 -0.58
CA GLY A 216 6.47 3.99 -1.17
C GLY A 216 7.37 3.27 -0.17
N LEU A 217 8.09 4.00 0.67
CA LEU A 217 8.92 3.44 1.73
C LEU A 217 8.08 2.76 2.82
N MET A 218 6.93 3.34 3.19
CA MET A 218 5.98 2.72 4.11
C MET A 218 5.39 1.43 3.55
N MET A 219 4.99 1.43 2.27
CA MET A 219 4.60 0.20 1.58
C MET A 219 5.71 -0.84 1.61
N LEU A 220 6.93 -0.45 1.25
CA LEU A 220 8.07 -1.34 1.19
C LEU A 220 8.33 -2.01 2.54
N LEU A 221 8.37 -1.21 3.62
CA LEU A 221 8.53 -1.68 5.00
C LEU A 221 7.42 -2.64 5.39
N SER A 222 6.17 -2.29 5.10
CA SER A 222 5.01 -3.11 5.44
C SER A 222 4.95 -4.42 4.66
N THR A 223 5.49 -4.46 3.45
CA THR A 223 5.53 -5.70 2.69
C THR A 223 6.57 -6.68 3.22
N ALA A 224 7.61 -6.19 3.91
CA ALA A 224 8.82 -6.91 4.36
C ALA A 224 8.51 -8.21 5.10
#